data_AF-A0A5M7CIL4-F1
#
_entry.id   AF-A0A5M7CIL4-F1
#
_cell.length_a   1.000
_cell.length_b   1.000
_cell.length_c   1.000
_cell.angle_alpha   90.00
_cell.angle_beta   90.00
_cell.angle_gamma   90.00
#
_symmetry.space_group_name_H-M   'P 1'
#
loop_
_entity.id
_entity.type
_entity.pdbx_description
1 polymer ?
#
loop_
_entity_poly.entity_id
_entity_poly.type
_entity_poly.pdbx_seq_one_letter_code
_entity_poly.pdbx_strand_id
1 'polypeptide(L)'
;MRVVPLALACALTLGLAGCNSIAGKTNTLSDEQIKSQTSGALGYAPSDVSIVSRRTEGTNTYVALKTNDNKEFNCIINGGNLLTLGMTNPPSCARKGEAIRSAPFGG
;
A
#
# COMPACT_ATOMS: atom_id res chain seq x y z
N MET A 1 8.57 2.36 -46.98
CA MET A 1 8.40 1.58 -45.72
C MET A 1 8.70 2.49 -44.53
N ARG A 2 7.67 3.08 -43.90
CA ARG A 2 7.79 3.98 -42.73
C ARG A 2 6.75 3.63 -41.63
N VAL A 3 6.34 2.37 -41.57
CA VAL A 3 5.30 1.88 -40.63
C VAL A 3 5.87 1.24 -39.36
N VAL A 4 7.18 0.95 -39.33
CA VAL A 4 7.87 0.33 -38.19
C VAL A 4 7.95 1.21 -36.92
N PRO A 5 8.13 2.55 -36.96
CA PRO A 5 8.35 3.31 -35.74
C PRO A 5 7.06 3.52 -34.93
N LEU A 6 5.89 3.48 -35.57
CA LEU A 6 4.60 3.74 -34.92
C LEU A 6 4.10 2.53 -34.12
N ALA A 7 4.34 1.31 -34.62
CA ALA A 7 3.96 0.08 -33.93
C ALA A 7 4.77 -0.14 -32.64
N LEU A 8 6.04 0.25 -32.62
CA LEU A 8 6.92 0.13 -31.46
C LEU A 8 6.54 1.14 -30.35
N ALA A 9 6.07 2.34 -30.73
CA ALA A 9 5.61 3.35 -29.79
C ALA A 9 4.29 2.95 -29.08
N CYS A 10 3.35 2.30 -29.79
CA CYS A 10 2.12 1.78 -29.19
C CYS A 10 2.34 0.59 -28.24
N ALA A 11 3.36 -0.24 -28.49
CA ALA A 11 3.67 -1.37 -27.61
C ALA A 11 4.23 -0.90 -26.26
N LEU A 12 5.00 0.20 -26.23
CA LEU A 12 5.54 0.76 -24.98
C LEU A 12 4.45 1.41 -24.09
N THR A 13 3.45 2.06 -24.69
CA THR A 13 2.39 2.74 -23.91
C THR A 13 1.42 1.75 -23.26
N LEU A 14 1.19 0.59 -23.88
CA LEU A 14 0.39 -0.51 -23.31
C LEU A 14 1.06 -1.18 -22.10
N GLY A 15 2.40 -1.22 -22.04
CA GLY A 15 3.14 -1.77 -20.91
C GLY A 15 3.00 -0.94 -19.63
N LEU A 16 2.99 0.39 -19.76
CA LEU A 16 2.93 1.34 -18.63
C LEU A 16 1.56 1.37 -17.95
N ALA A 17 0.47 1.19 -18.70
CA ALA A 17 -0.88 1.08 -18.14
C ALA A 17 -1.07 -0.20 -17.29
N GLY A 18 -0.28 -1.25 -17.57
CA GLY A 18 -0.30 -2.50 -16.83
C GLY A 18 0.41 -2.44 -15.46
N CYS A 19 1.37 -1.53 -15.27
CA CYS A 19 2.22 -1.50 -14.06
C CYS A 19 1.41 -1.27 -12.77
N ASN A 20 0.37 -0.43 -12.78
CA ASN A 20 -0.48 -0.20 -11.60
C ASN A 20 -1.33 -1.43 -11.23
N SER A 21 -1.80 -2.18 -12.22
CA SER A 21 -2.53 -3.43 -11.99
C SER A 21 -1.60 -4.55 -11.51
N ILE A 22 -0.39 -4.62 -12.06
CA ILE A 22 0.64 -5.57 -11.64
C ILE A 22 1.10 -5.27 -10.21
N ALA A 23 1.34 -4.01 -9.85
CA ALA A 23 1.73 -3.63 -8.48
C ALA A 23 0.68 -4.04 -7.45
N GLY A 24 -0.61 -3.82 -7.76
CA GLY A 24 -1.71 -4.23 -6.88
C GLY A 24 -1.81 -5.74 -6.69
N LYS A 25 -1.64 -6.51 -7.78
CA LYS A 25 -1.74 -7.98 -7.79
C LYS A 25 -0.49 -8.69 -7.25
N THR A 26 0.64 -8.00 -7.18
CA THR A 26 1.91 -8.56 -6.69
C THR A 26 2.22 -8.12 -5.26
N ASN A 27 1.26 -7.55 -4.54
CA ASN A 27 1.44 -7.23 -3.13
C ASN A 27 1.50 -8.51 -2.30
N THR A 28 2.59 -8.63 -1.53
CA THR A 28 2.95 -9.83 -0.76
C THR A 28 2.85 -9.61 0.75
N LEU A 29 2.31 -8.47 1.18
CA LEU A 29 2.16 -8.20 2.61
C LEU A 29 1.24 -9.24 3.25
N SER A 30 1.75 -9.96 4.24
CA SER A 30 0.96 -10.80 5.11
C SER A 30 0.18 -9.95 6.12
N ASP A 31 -0.86 -10.52 6.70
CA ASP A 31 -1.63 -9.84 7.74
C ASP A 31 -0.78 -9.63 9.00
N GLU A 32 0.15 -10.53 9.30
CA GLU A 32 1.15 -10.41 10.36
C GLU A 32 2.06 -9.20 10.12
N GLN A 33 2.56 -9.01 8.90
CA GLN A 33 3.37 -7.85 8.54
C GLN A 33 2.58 -6.55 8.65
N ILE A 34 1.34 -6.53 8.14
CA ILE A 34 0.46 -5.37 8.22
C ILE A 34 0.23 -4.97 9.68
N LYS A 35 -0.14 -5.94 10.53
CA LYS A 35 -0.33 -5.71 11.97
C LYS A 35 0.96 -5.23 12.61
N SER A 36 2.09 -5.89 12.36
CA SER A 36 3.38 -5.50 12.93
C SER A 36 3.76 -4.06 12.60
N GLN A 37 3.67 -3.67 11.32
CA GLN A 37 4.08 -2.34 10.88
C GLN A 37 3.14 -1.24 11.40
N THR A 38 1.83 -1.46 11.27
CA THR A 38 0.83 -0.46 11.70
C THR A 38 0.75 -0.32 13.21
N SER A 39 0.97 -1.40 13.96
CA SER A 39 1.05 -1.36 15.42
C SER A 39 2.23 -0.52 15.90
N GLY A 40 3.38 -0.62 15.22
CA GLY A 40 4.54 0.24 15.48
C GLY A 40 4.24 1.74 15.28
N ALA A 41 3.50 2.08 14.22
CA ALA A 41 3.10 3.48 13.97
C ALA A 41 2.00 3.99 14.90
N LEU A 42 1.12 3.11 15.37
CA LEU A 42 -0.02 3.47 16.23
C LEU A 42 0.29 3.38 17.73
N GLY A 43 1.40 2.75 18.11
CA GLY A 43 1.76 2.51 19.52
C GLY A 43 0.96 1.40 20.18
N TYR A 44 0.59 0.36 19.44
CA TYR A 44 -0.14 -0.82 19.94
C TYR A 44 0.72 -2.08 19.87
N ALA A 45 0.32 -3.14 20.59
CA ALA A 45 0.85 -4.47 20.31
C ALA A 45 0.14 -5.06 19.06
N PRO A 46 0.81 -5.87 18.22
CA PRO A 46 0.17 -6.52 17.08
C PRO A 46 -1.03 -7.40 17.44
N SER A 47 -1.04 -7.98 18.64
CA SER A 47 -2.15 -8.76 19.18
C SER A 47 -3.38 -7.91 19.54
N ASP A 48 -3.20 -6.61 19.74
CA ASP A 48 -4.29 -5.68 20.06
C ASP A 48 -4.93 -5.07 18.82
N VAL A 49 -4.46 -5.43 17.62
CA VAL A 49 -4.89 -4.87 16.35
C VAL A 49 -5.50 -5.96 15.46
N SER A 50 -6.71 -5.68 14.98
CA SER A 50 -7.42 -6.51 14.01
C SER A 50 -7.56 -5.77 12.67
N ILE A 51 -7.41 -6.49 11.56
CA ILE A 51 -7.66 -5.95 10.22
C ILE A 51 -9.16 -6.09 9.96
N VAL A 52 -9.83 -4.96 9.74
CA VAL A 52 -11.25 -4.90 9.39
C VAL A 52 -11.43 -5.04 7.89
N SER A 53 -10.60 -4.33 7.12
CA SER A 53 -10.58 -4.44 5.67
C SER A 53 -9.22 -4.07 5.11
N ARG A 54 -8.94 -4.57 3.91
CA ARG A 54 -7.70 -4.35 3.18
C ARG A 54 -8.01 -4.22 1.70
N ARG A 55 -7.34 -3.27 1.04
CA ARG A 55 -7.29 -3.18 -0.43
C ARG A 55 -5.91 -2.74 -0.86
N THR A 56 -5.53 -3.11 -2.07
CA THR A 56 -4.28 -2.66 -2.68
C THR A 56 -4.59 -1.95 -3.99
N GLU A 57 -4.05 -0.75 -4.15
CA GLU A 57 -4.18 0.05 -5.37
C GLU A 57 -2.80 0.60 -5.74
N GLY A 58 -2.28 0.19 -6.91
CA GLY A 58 -0.91 0.50 -7.30
C GLY A 58 0.10 -0.08 -6.29
N THR A 59 0.99 0.76 -5.77
CA THR A 59 1.98 0.38 -4.75
C THR A 59 1.50 0.56 -3.32
N ASN A 60 0.26 1.02 -3.11
CA ASN A 60 -0.29 1.29 -1.78
C ASN A 60 -1.20 0.16 -1.33
N THR A 61 -1.03 -0.27 -0.08
CA THR A 61 -1.99 -1.09 0.66
C THR A 61 -2.72 -0.21 1.66
N TYR A 62 -4.03 -0.07 1.48
CA TYR A 62 -4.92 0.64 2.38
C TYR A 62 -5.56 -0.36 3.33
N VAL A 63 -5.47 -0.08 4.62
CA VAL A 63 -5.94 -1.01 5.66
C VAL A 63 -6.80 -0.26 6.67
N ALA A 64 -8.00 -0.77 6.94
CA ALA A 64 -8.80 -0.36 8.07
C ALA A 64 -8.53 -1.30 9.24
N LEU A 65 -8.28 -0.74 10.42
CA LEU A 65 -7.90 -1.46 11.62
C LEU A 65 -8.88 -1.15 12.75
N LYS A 66 -9.13 -2.15 13.60
CA LYS A 66 -9.82 -1.99 14.87
C LYS A 66 -8.97 -2.54 15.99
N THR A 67 -8.86 -1.77 17.06
CA THR A 67 -8.10 -2.13 18.27
C THR A 67 -9.01 -2.75 19.34
N ASN A 68 -8.41 -3.46 20.30
CA ASN A 68 -9.13 -4.05 21.43
C ASN A 68 -9.82 -3.01 22.32
N ASP A 69 -9.30 -1.77 22.39
CA ASP A 69 -9.94 -0.62 23.04
C ASP A 69 -10.96 0.10 22.15
N ASN A 70 -11.44 -0.57 21.10
CA ASN A 70 -12.47 -0.13 20.16
C ASN A 70 -12.16 1.14 19.35
N LYS A 71 -10.88 1.55 19.24
CA LYS A 71 -10.49 2.63 18.32
C LYS A 71 -10.31 2.09 16.91
N GLU A 72 -10.75 2.87 15.93
CA GLU A 72 -10.63 2.54 14.52
C GLU A 72 -9.63 3.47 13.82
N PHE A 73 -8.79 2.89 12.96
CA PHE A 73 -7.76 3.61 12.22
C PHE A 73 -7.78 3.23 10.74
N ASN A 74 -7.36 4.16 9.90
CA ASN A 74 -7.02 3.90 8.51
C ASN A 74 -5.52 4.11 8.33
N CYS A 75 -4.85 3.13 7.72
CA CYS A 75 -3.42 3.17 7.44
C CYS A 75 -3.15 2.98 5.96
N ILE A 76 -2.09 3.62 5.47
CA ILE A 76 -1.53 3.40 4.14
C ILE A 76 -0.11 2.86 4.32
N ILE A 77 0.15 1.69 3.75
CA ILE A 77 1.48 1.10 3.63
C ILE A 77 1.89 1.23 2.16
N ASN A 78 3.01 1.89 1.89
CA ASN A 78 3.55 2.01 0.54
C ASN A 78 4.66 0.96 0.34
N GLY A 79 4.49 0.11 -0.67
CA GLY A 79 5.43 -0.94 -1.05
C GLY A 79 4.89 -2.37 -0.87
N GLY A 80 5.77 -3.30 -0.51
CA GLY A 80 5.43 -4.72 -0.28
C GLY A 80 5.04 -5.48 -1.55
N ASN A 81 5.31 -4.92 -2.72
CA ASN A 81 5.01 -5.51 -4.02
C ASN A 81 6.29 -5.71 -4.86
N LEU A 82 6.15 -6.34 -6.02
CA LEU A 82 7.29 -6.66 -6.89
C LEU A 82 8.04 -5.42 -7.38
N LEU A 83 7.37 -4.29 -7.61
CA LEU A 83 8.02 -3.05 -8.06
C LEU A 83 8.93 -2.45 -6.99
N THR A 84 8.58 -2.67 -5.72
CA THR A 84 9.41 -2.28 -4.57
C THR A 84 10.36 -3.39 -4.12
N LEU A 85 10.47 -4.50 -4.86
CA LEU A 85 11.22 -5.70 -4.45
C LEU A 85 10.88 -6.17 -3.03
N GLY A 86 9.61 -6.02 -2.63
CA GLY A 86 9.13 -6.35 -1.28
C GLY A 86 9.42 -5.31 -0.18
N MET A 87 10.18 -4.24 -0.44
CA MET A 87 10.44 -3.19 0.54
C MET A 87 9.18 -2.39 0.87
N THR A 88 9.08 -1.89 2.10
CA THR A 88 7.97 -1.05 2.59
C THR A 88 8.46 0.20 3.26
N ASN A 89 7.77 1.32 3.03
CA ASN A 89 7.91 2.52 3.84
C ASN A 89 7.12 2.39 5.16
N PRO A 90 7.52 3.11 6.22
CA PRO A 90 6.72 3.18 7.44
C PRO A 90 5.27 3.57 7.15
N PRO A 91 4.27 2.92 7.79
CA PRO A 91 2.88 3.22 7.54
C PRO A 91 2.51 4.62 8.02
N SER A 92 1.66 5.29 7.24
CA SER A 92 0.99 6.51 7.66
C SER A 92 -0.43 6.17 8.10
N CYS A 93 -0.77 6.48 9.35
CA CYS A 93 -2.07 6.14 9.94
C CYS A 93 -2.77 7.39 10.48
N ALA A 94 -4.11 7.37 10.46
CA ALA A 94 -4.95 8.35 11.14
C ALA A 94 -6.17 7.65 11.72
N ARG A 95 -6.88 8.31 12.65
CA ARG A 95 -8.16 7.76 13.13
C ARG A 95 -9.16 7.72 11.97
N LYS A 96 -10.10 6.79 12.05
CA LYS A 96 -11.20 6.73 11.09
C LYS A 96 -11.96 8.07 11.08
N GLY A 97 -12.10 8.66 9.89
CA GLY A 97 -12.70 9.99 9.70
C GLY A 97 -11.70 11.14 9.66
N GLU A 98 -10.43 10.91 10.04
CA GLU A 98 -9.36 11.90 9.92
C GLU A 98 -8.57 11.71 8.62
N ALA A 99 -8.01 12.81 8.10
CA ALA A 99 -7.13 12.76 6.94
C ALA A 99 -5.77 12.17 7.33
N ILE A 100 -5.28 11.22 6.52
CA ILE A 100 -3.93 10.68 6.67
C ILE A 100 -2.93 11.72 6.18
N ARG A 101 -2.15 12.28 7.10
CA ARG A 101 -1.06 13.20 6.79
C ARG A 101 0.23 12.42 6.64
N SER A 102 0.48 11.92 5.44
CA SER A 102 1.77 11.33 5.07
C SER A 102 2.70 12.42 4.56
N ALA A 103 3.67 12.85 5.38
CA ALA A 103 4.82 13.60 4.89
C ALA A 103 5.82 12.61 4.26
N PRO A 104 6.37 12.88 3.06
CA PRO A 104 7.29 11.95 2.38
C PRO A 104 8.61 11.73 3.12
N PHE A 105 8.93 12.61 4.08
CA PHE A 105 10.02 12.49 5.04
C PHE A 105 9.44 12.96 6.37
N GLY A 106 9.56 12.15 7.44
CA GLY A 106 8.94 12.41 8.73
C GLY A 106 8.98 13.88 9.14
N GLY A 107 7.82 14.40 9.56
CA GLY A 107 7.65 15.80 9.97
C GLY A 107 8.34 16.14 11.27
#